data_AF-A0A316AE51-F1
#
_entry.id   AF-A0A316AE51-F1
#
_cell.length_a   1.000
_cell.length_b   1.000
_cell.length_c   1.000
_cell.angle_alpha   90.00
_cell.angle_beta   90.00
_cell.angle_gamma   90.00
#
_symmetry.space_group_name_H-M   'P 1'
#
loop_
_entity.id
_entity.type
_entity.pdbx_description
1 polymer ?
#
loop_
_entity_poly.entity_id
_entity_poly.type
_entity_poly.pdbx_seq_one_letter_code
_entity_poly.pdbx_strand_id
1 'polypeptide(L)'
;MSLPDEGDRHVLAAAVAVDADVLCTDNLKDFPTDVMAEFGIRPMSADALLAHLVAEFPVGMLAAHRLAVSRLPGATDASTLAALRRVGAPNTADLMAVLLRADTG
;
A
#
# COMPACT_ATOMS: atom_id res chain seq x y z
N MET A 1 24.51 -8.57 0.29
CA MET A 1 24.40 -8.91 -1.17
C MET A 1 24.14 -7.62 -1.96
N SER A 2 24.36 -7.57 -3.29
CA SER A 2 24.08 -6.36 -4.10
C SER A 2 22.67 -6.40 -4.69
N LEU A 3 22.06 -5.23 -4.94
CA LEU A 3 20.80 -5.14 -5.68
C LEU A 3 20.96 -5.73 -7.10
N PRO A 4 19.92 -6.38 -7.66
CA PRO A 4 19.95 -6.92 -9.02
C PRO A 4 20.13 -5.86 -10.10
N ASP A 5 19.50 -4.68 -9.94
CA ASP A 5 19.67 -3.53 -10.81
C ASP A 5 20.59 -2.49 -10.16
N GLU A 6 21.67 -2.17 -10.85
CA GLU A 6 22.63 -1.14 -10.43
C GLU A 6 22.02 0.26 -10.43
N GLY A 7 20.98 0.49 -11.24
CA GLY A 7 20.17 1.69 -11.26
C GLY A 7 19.49 1.90 -9.92
N ASP A 8 18.89 0.88 -9.32
CA ASP A 8 18.03 1.01 -8.13
C ASP A 8 18.76 1.34 -6.82
N ARG A 9 20.09 1.37 -6.83
CA ARG A 9 20.92 1.80 -5.69
C ARG A 9 20.56 3.20 -5.20
N HIS A 10 20.18 4.13 -6.08
CA HIS A 10 19.78 5.48 -5.65
C HIS A 10 18.43 5.48 -4.91
N VAL A 11 17.50 4.59 -5.30
CA VAL A 11 16.21 4.43 -4.62
C VAL A 11 16.42 3.89 -3.21
N LEU A 12 17.26 2.84 -3.06
CA LEU A 12 17.63 2.31 -1.75
C LEU A 12 18.39 3.36 -0.93
N ALA A 13 19.35 4.07 -1.52
CA ALA A 13 20.09 5.12 -0.82
C ALA A 13 19.18 6.25 -0.32
N ALA A 14 18.17 6.64 -1.10
CA ALA A 14 17.18 7.62 -0.68
C ALA A 14 16.33 7.10 0.49
N ALA A 15 15.88 5.84 0.44
CA ALA A 15 15.12 5.22 1.52
C ALA A 15 15.92 5.13 2.83
N VAL A 16 17.20 4.78 2.75
CA VAL A 16 18.12 4.77 3.91
C VAL A 16 18.35 6.19 4.43
N ALA A 17 18.58 7.17 3.55
CA ALA A 17 18.87 8.54 3.95
C ALA A 17 17.71 9.24 4.69
N VAL A 18 16.49 8.75 4.54
CA VAL A 18 15.29 9.28 5.23
C VAL A 18 14.82 8.37 6.37
N ASP A 19 15.59 7.35 6.72
CA ASP A 19 15.23 6.33 7.73
C ASP A 19 13.83 5.72 7.47
N ALA A 20 13.55 5.36 6.22
CA ALA A 20 12.25 4.79 5.85
C ALA A 20 12.08 3.38 6.43
N ASP A 21 10.95 3.09 7.07
CA ASP A 21 10.61 1.72 7.49
C ASP A 21 10.14 0.83 6.32
N VAL A 22 9.53 1.46 5.30
CA VAL A 22 8.89 0.76 4.17
C VAL A 22 9.24 1.46 2.85
N LEU A 23 9.62 0.65 1.85
CA LEU A 23 9.70 1.06 0.46
C LEU A 23 8.49 0.53 -0.30
N CYS A 24 7.56 1.41 -0.69
CA CYS A 24 6.40 1.04 -1.50
C CYS A 24 6.79 0.92 -2.97
N THR A 25 6.78 -0.29 -3.53
CA THR A 25 7.09 -0.55 -4.95
C THR A 25 6.44 -1.84 -5.44
N ASP A 26 5.89 -1.83 -6.65
CA ASP A 26 5.38 -3.04 -7.29
C ASP A 26 6.51 -3.83 -8.00
N ASN A 27 7.71 -3.25 -8.13
CA ASN A 27 8.90 -3.90 -8.69
C ASN A 27 9.69 -4.67 -7.62
N LEU A 28 9.02 -5.50 -6.82
CA LEU A 28 9.62 -6.20 -5.68
C LEU A 28 10.84 -7.07 -6.04
N LYS A 29 10.90 -7.56 -7.28
CA LYS A 29 12.03 -8.36 -7.78
C LYS A 29 13.37 -7.59 -7.78
N ASP A 30 13.31 -6.27 -7.92
CA ASP A 30 14.51 -5.42 -7.99
C ASP A 30 14.95 -5.00 -6.57
N PHE A 31 14.11 -5.27 -5.57
CA PHE A 31 14.34 -5.00 -4.15
C PHE A 31 14.15 -6.27 -3.30
N PRO A 32 15.08 -7.24 -3.38
CA PRO A 32 15.00 -8.48 -2.59
C PRO A 32 14.92 -8.19 -1.09
N THR A 33 13.99 -8.85 -0.39
CA THR A 33 13.71 -8.60 1.03
C THR A 33 14.90 -8.89 1.93
N ASP A 34 15.71 -9.89 1.61
CA ASP A 34 16.95 -10.22 2.31
C ASP A 34 17.98 -9.09 2.24
N VAL A 35 18.16 -8.48 1.07
CA VAL A 35 19.04 -7.32 0.88
C VAL A 35 18.50 -6.11 1.63
N MET A 36 17.20 -5.83 1.51
CA MET A 36 16.61 -4.66 2.17
C MET A 36 16.58 -4.78 3.70
N ALA A 37 16.45 -6.00 4.23
CA ALA A 37 16.47 -6.25 5.67
C ALA A 37 17.81 -5.88 6.33
N GLU A 38 18.93 -5.93 5.60
CA GLU A 38 20.24 -5.43 6.08
C GLU A 38 20.18 -3.93 6.45
N PHE A 39 19.26 -3.18 5.84
CA PHE A 39 19.05 -1.74 6.07
C PHE A 39 17.82 -1.44 6.93
N GLY A 40 17.12 -2.45 7.45
CA GLY A 40 15.89 -2.27 8.22
C GLY A 40 14.67 -1.86 7.39
N ILE A 41 14.76 -1.88 6.06
CA ILE A 41 13.69 -1.44 5.16
C ILE A 41 12.88 -2.66 4.69
N ARG A 42 11.55 -2.56 4.71
CA ARG A 42 10.67 -3.56 4.08
C ARG A 42 10.15 -3.10 2.71
N PRO A 43 10.43 -3.82 1.62
CA PRO A 43 9.74 -3.59 0.35
C PRO A 43 8.31 -4.14 0.44
N MET A 44 7.33 -3.34 0.02
CA MET A 44 5.91 -3.74 -0.04
C MET A 44 5.30 -3.27 -1.36
N SER A 45 4.45 -4.10 -1.97
CA SER A 45 3.60 -3.64 -3.07
C SER A 45 2.59 -2.61 -2.56
N ALA A 46 2.02 -1.83 -3.49
CA ALA A 46 0.99 -0.85 -3.12
C ALA A 46 -0.22 -1.53 -2.45
N ASP A 47 -0.63 -2.69 -2.95
CA ASP A 47 -1.72 -3.48 -2.35
C ASP A 47 -1.36 -3.98 -0.95
N ALA A 48 -0.15 -4.49 -0.74
CA ALA A 48 0.26 -5.00 0.56
C ALA A 48 0.32 -3.87 1.60
N LEU A 49 0.85 -2.71 1.22
CA LEU A 49 0.95 -1.55 2.10
C LEU A 49 -0.44 -1.03 2.49
N LEU A 50 -1.32 -0.83 1.50
CA LEU A 50 -2.68 -0.35 1.78
C LEU A 50 -3.48 -1.36 2.61
N ALA A 51 -3.38 -2.66 2.31
CA ALA A 51 -4.01 -3.71 3.10
C ALA A 51 -3.54 -3.70 4.57
N HIS A 52 -2.23 -3.52 4.79
CA HIS A 52 -1.67 -3.37 6.13
C HIS A 52 -2.26 -2.17 6.88
N LEU A 53 -2.37 -1.00 6.21
CA LEU A 53 -2.97 0.19 6.79
C LEU A 53 -4.46 0.02 7.11
N VAL A 54 -5.22 -0.70 6.28
CA VAL A 54 -6.64 -1.02 6.56
C VAL A 54 -6.78 -1.90 7.80
N ALA A 55 -5.90 -2.90 7.95
CA ALA A 55 -5.93 -3.79 9.09
C ALA A 55 -5.51 -3.09 10.40
N GLU A 56 -4.48 -2.23 10.34
CA GLU A 56 -3.91 -1.58 11.52
C GLU A 56 -4.68 -0.32 11.93
N PHE A 57 -5.19 0.45 10.97
CA PHE A 57 -5.86 1.72 11.20
C PHE A 57 -7.28 1.78 10.61
N PRO A 58 -8.19 0.87 10.98
CA PRO A 58 -9.50 0.74 10.35
C PRO A 58 -10.33 2.03 10.44
N VAL A 59 -10.33 2.72 11.57
CA VAL A 59 -11.06 3.99 11.74
C VAL A 59 -10.51 5.09 10.83
N GLY A 60 -9.18 5.20 10.74
CA GLY A 60 -8.51 6.19 9.90
C GLY A 60 -8.76 5.92 8.41
N MET A 61 -8.67 4.66 8.00
CA MET A 61 -8.91 4.26 6.61
C MET A 61 -10.37 4.42 6.20
N LEU A 62 -11.32 4.18 7.09
CA LEU A 62 -12.73 4.48 6.84
C LEU A 62 -12.96 5.99 6.65
N ALA A 63 -12.37 6.83 7.49
CA ALA A 63 -12.47 8.28 7.36
C ALA A 63 -11.83 8.78 6.04
N ALA A 64 -10.65 8.26 5.69
CA ALA A 64 -9.98 8.57 4.44
C ALA A 64 -10.82 8.16 3.21
N HIS A 65 -11.41 6.97 3.23
CA HIS A 65 -12.31 6.49 2.18
C HIS A 65 -13.54 7.38 2.02
N ARG A 66 -14.22 7.71 3.13
CA ARG A 66 -15.39 8.60 3.11
C ARG A 66 -15.05 9.98 2.53
N LEU A 67 -13.89 10.53 2.91
CA LEU A 67 -13.39 11.79 2.37
C LEU A 67 -13.14 11.68 0.86
N ALA A 68 -12.49 10.61 0.40
CA ALA A 68 -12.23 10.38 -1.01
C ALA A 68 -13.53 10.27 -1.82
N VAL A 69 -14.50 9.49 -1.34
CA VAL A 69 -15.84 9.35 -1.95
C VAL A 69 -16.56 10.70 -2.03
N SER A 70 -16.53 11.52 -0.97
CA SER A 70 -17.18 12.83 -0.96
C SER A 70 -16.58 13.84 -1.96
N ARG A 71 -15.31 13.66 -2.33
CA ARG A 71 -14.57 14.61 -3.20
C ARG A 71 -14.57 14.20 -4.67
N LEU A 72 -14.81 12.92 -4.96
CA LEU A 72 -14.77 12.38 -6.31
C LEU A 72 -16.18 12.26 -6.88
N PRO A 73 -16.53 13.03 -7.94
CA PRO A 73 -17.85 12.95 -8.55
C PRO A 73 -18.19 11.52 -9.01
N GLY A 74 -19.34 11.00 -8.57
CA GLY A 74 -19.80 9.66 -8.92
C GLY A 74 -19.09 8.51 -8.19
N ALA A 75 -18.17 8.81 -7.27
CA ALA A 75 -17.59 7.78 -6.42
C ALA A 75 -18.62 7.25 -5.41
N THR A 76 -18.56 5.96 -5.17
CA THR A 76 -19.34 5.19 -4.21
C THR A 76 -18.43 4.12 -3.61
N ASP A 77 -18.86 3.50 -2.51
CA ASP A 77 -18.17 2.36 -1.93
C ASP A 77 -17.93 1.27 -2.98
N ALA A 78 -18.97 0.89 -3.71
CA ALA A 78 -18.88 -0.12 -4.77
C ALA A 78 -17.89 0.25 -5.88
N SER A 79 -17.90 1.51 -6.35
CA SER A 79 -16.97 1.94 -7.40
C SER A 79 -15.52 2.00 -6.90
N THR A 80 -15.28 2.36 -5.64
CA THR A 80 -13.94 2.38 -5.05
C THR A 80 -13.39 0.96 -4.93
N LEU A 81 -14.20 0.01 -4.44
CA LEU A 81 -13.81 -1.40 -4.37
C LEU A 81 -13.51 -1.99 -5.76
N ALA A 82 -14.31 -1.64 -6.78
CA ALA A 82 -14.06 -2.05 -8.16
C ALA A 82 -12.78 -1.41 -8.72
N ALA A 83 -12.52 -0.14 -8.40
CA ALA A 83 -11.31 0.56 -8.82
C ALA A 83 -10.05 -0.06 -8.21
N LEU A 84 -10.05 -0.37 -6.90
CA LEU A 84 -8.94 -1.05 -6.22
C LEU A 84 -8.60 -2.37 -6.90
N ARG A 85 -9.60 -3.23 -7.18
CA ARG A 85 -9.37 -4.49 -7.90
C ARG A 85 -8.79 -4.27 -9.30
N ARG A 86 -9.29 -3.27 -10.03
CA ARG A 86 -8.84 -2.95 -11.40
C ARG A 86 -7.38 -2.50 -11.46
N VAL A 87 -6.90 -1.79 -10.43
CA VAL A 87 -5.52 -1.28 -10.38
C VAL A 87 -4.55 -2.26 -9.71
N GLY A 88 -4.98 -3.49 -9.40
CA GLY A 88 -4.11 -4.51 -8.81
C GLY A 88 -4.03 -4.46 -7.29
N ALA A 89 -5.03 -3.88 -6.61
CA ALA A 89 -5.14 -3.86 -5.15
C ALA A 89 -6.29 -4.74 -4.59
N PRO A 90 -6.33 -6.05 -4.87
CA PRO A 90 -7.42 -6.92 -4.46
C PRO A 90 -7.49 -7.14 -2.93
N ASN A 91 -6.37 -7.27 -2.24
CA ASN A 91 -6.38 -7.51 -0.79
C ASN A 91 -6.92 -6.29 -0.05
N THR A 92 -6.51 -5.10 -0.48
CA THR A 92 -7.04 -3.84 0.02
C THR A 92 -8.55 -3.75 -0.21
N ALA A 93 -9.02 -4.11 -1.41
CA ALA A 93 -10.45 -4.09 -1.72
C ALA A 93 -11.24 -5.02 -0.80
N ASP A 94 -10.74 -6.23 -0.54
CA ASP A 94 -11.45 -7.20 0.30
C ASP A 94 -11.52 -6.75 1.77
N LEU A 95 -10.41 -6.21 2.31
CA LEU A 95 -10.41 -5.66 3.68
C LEU A 95 -11.30 -4.42 3.81
N MET A 96 -11.25 -3.49 2.86
CA MET A 96 -12.16 -2.34 2.84
C MET A 96 -13.63 -2.77 2.74
N ALA A 97 -13.94 -3.81 1.98
CA ALA A 97 -15.29 -4.32 1.87
C ALA A 97 -15.81 -4.88 3.22
N VAL A 98 -14.95 -5.55 4.00
CA VAL A 98 -15.28 -5.99 5.36
C VAL A 98 -15.54 -4.78 6.26
N LEU A 99 -14.62 -3.81 6.23
CA LEU A 99 -14.67 -2.62 7.06
C LEU A 99 -15.93 -1.78 6.80
N LEU A 100 -16.29 -1.55 5.54
CA LEU A 100 -17.47 -0.76 5.16
C LEU A 100 -18.79 -1.43 5.58
N ARG A 101 -18.87 -2.77 5.51
CA ARG A 101 -20.04 -3.51 6.00
C ARG A 101 -20.22 -3.40 7.51
N ALA A 102 -19.11 -3.38 8.26
CA ALA A 102 -19.14 -3.29 9.72
C ALA A 102 -19.57 -1.91 10.23
N ASP A 103 -19.40 -0.86 9.43
CA ASP A 103 -19.76 0.52 9.76
C ASP A 103 -21.24 0.86 9.44
N THR A 104 -21.93 0.03 8.66
CA THR A 104 -23.36 0.24 8.36
C THR A 104 -24.30 -0.36 9.43
N GLY A 105 -23.75 -0.80 10.57
CA GLY A 105 -24.46 -1.48 11.67
C GLY A 105 -24.60 -0.64 12.93
#